data_AF-A0A8H8DHU2-F1
#
_entry.id   AF-A0A8H8DHU2-F1
#
_cell.length_a   1.000
_cell.length_b   1.000
_cell.length_c   1.000
_cell.angle_alpha   90.00
_cell.angle_beta   90.00
_cell.angle_gamma   90.00
#
_symmetry.space_group_name_H-M   'P 1'
#
loop_
_entity.id
_entity.type
_entity.pdbx_description
1 polymer ?
#
loop_
_entity_poly.entity_id
_entity_poly.type
_entity_poly.pdbx_seq_one_letter_code
_entity_poly.pdbx_strand_id
1 'polypeptide(L)'
;MAALTYGERAQHFANPAAKSLLKLMHRKRTNLSVAVDVTKKADLLRLAEAVGPEICLLKTHIDIVEDFDQELVDRLVGLARQHDFMIFEDRKFADI
;
A
#
# COMPACT_ATOMS: atom_id res chain seq x y z
N MET A 1 -0.36 -26.96 -14.82
CA MET A 1 -0.99 -26.80 -13.49
C MET A 1 -1.58 -25.42 -13.39
N ALA A 2 -2.80 -25.28 -12.83
CA ALA A 2 -3.37 -23.97 -12.55
C ALA A 2 -2.58 -23.27 -11.44
N ALA A 3 -2.45 -21.95 -11.51
CA ALA A 3 -1.83 -21.17 -10.45
C ALA A 3 -2.73 -21.18 -9.20
N LEU A 4 -2.11 -21.33 -8.02
CA LEU A 4 -2.82 -21.17 -6.74
C LEU A 4 -3.39 -19.75 -6.61
N THR A 5 -4.59 -19.66 -6.06
CA THR A 5 -5.25 -18.40 -5.71
C THR A 5 -4.46 -17.63 -4.63
N TYR A 6 -4.75 -16.33 -4.45
CA TYR A 6 -4.13 -15.55 -3.38
C TYR A 6 -4.39 -16.14 -1.99
N GLY A 7 -5.60 -16.65 -1.74
CA GLY A 7 -5.96 -17.28 -0.47
C GLY A 7 -5.16 -18.55 -0.18
N GLU A 8 -5.00 -19.43 -1.16
CA GLU A 8 -4.17 -20.64 -1.05
C GLU A 8 -2.69 -20.27 -0.85
N ARG A 9 -2.17 -19.34 -1.65
CA ARG A 9 -0.78 -18.85 -1.49
C ARG A 9 -0.52 -18.32 -0.08
N ALA A 10 -1.48 -17.60 0.52
CA ALA A 10 -1.33 -17.06 1.87
C ALA A 10 -1.11 -18.13 2.95
N GLN A 11 -1.53 -19.38 2.72
CA GLN A 11 -1.31 -20.49 3.65
C GLN A 11 0.11 -21.04 3.59
N HIS A 12 0.82 -20.86 2.46
CA HIS A 12 2.13 -21.46 2.21
C HIS A 12 3.32 -20.51 2.39
N PHE A 13 3.11 -19.18 2.39
CA PHE A 13 4.20 -18.23 2.63
C PHE A 13 4.67 -18.26 4.09
N ALA A 14 5.95 -17.95 4.36
CA ALA A 14 6.44 -17.77 5.74
C ALA A 14 6.40 -16.30 6.18
N ASN A 15 6.66 -15.36 5.26
CA ASN A 15 6.72 -13.93 5.54
C ASN A 15 5.34 -13.36 5.99
N PRO A 16 5.22 -12.79 7.21
CA PRO A 16 3.95 -12.25 7.70
C PRO A 16 3.35 -11.14 6.84
N ALA A 17 4.17 -10.23 6.29
CA ALA A 17 3.71 -9.15 5.42
C ALA A 17 3.13 -9.71 4.11
N ALA A 18 3.79 -10.71 3.52
CA ALA A 18 3.27 -11.39 2.33
C ALA A 18 1.93 -12.11 2.61
N LYS A 19 1.79 -12.78 3.77
CA LYS A 19 0.52 -13.39 4.19
C LYS A 19 -0.59 -12.34 4.30
N SER A 20 -0.31 -11.21 4.95
CA SER A 20 -1.26 -10.12 5.12
C SER A 20 -1.72 -9.55 3.77
N LEU A 21 -0.77 -9.25 2.88
CA LEU A 21 -1.09 -8.74 1.54
C LEU A 21 -1.95 -9.73 0.75
N LEU A 22 -1.58 -11.01 0.72
CA LEU A 22 -2.34 -12.04 -0.02
C LEU A 22 -3.75 -12.24 0.53
N LYS A 23 -3.92 -12.24 1.87
CA LYS A 23 -5.24 -12.29 2.52
C LYS A 23 -6.09 -11.07 2.17
N LEU A 24 -5.48 -9.89 2.16
CA LEU A 24 -6.11 -8.63 1.78
C LEU A 24 -6.57 -8.68 0.32
N MET A 25 -5.68 -9.02 -0.61
CA MET A 25 -5.99 -9.17 -2.04
C MET A 25 -7.15 -10.15 -2.28
N HIS A 26 -7.16 -11.27 -1.55
CA HIS A 26 -8.24 -12.25 -1.62
C HIS A 26 -9.58 -11.68 -1.11
N ARG A 27 -9.59 -11.01 0.05
CA ARG A 27 -10.80 -10.42 0.66
C ARG A 27 -11.36 -9.27 -0.16
N LYS A 28 -10.52 -8.31 -0.56
CA LYS A 28 -10.91 -7.11 -1.33
C LYS A 28 -11.03 -7.35 -2.83
N ARG A 29 -10.68 -8.55 -3.32
CA ARG A 29 -10.70 -8.90 -4.75
C ARG A 29 -9.93 -7.93 -5.64
N THR A 30 -8.84 -7.37 -5.11
CA THR A 30 -7.95 -6.47 -5.83
C THR A 30 -6.51 -6.95 -5.75
N ASN A 31 -5.80 -6.80 -6.84
CA ASN A 31 -4.35 -6.94 -6.92
C ASN A 31 -3.68 -5.66 -7.44
N LEU A 32 -4.43 -4.56 -7.46
CA LEU A 32 -3.96 -3.27 -7.95
C LEU A 32 -3.09 -2.60 -6.88
N SER A 33 -1.87 -2.25 -7.29
CA SER A 33 -1.00 -1.33 -6.58
C SER A 33 -1.04 0.01 -7.29
N VAL A 34 -1.29 1.11 -6.57
CA VAL A 34 -1.28 2.46 -7.14
C VAL A 34 -0.02 3.20 -6.68
N ALA A 35 0.70 3.77 -7.66
CA ALA A 35 1.78 4.72 -7.42
C ALA A 35 1.20 6.14 -7.36
N VAL A 36 1.33 6.82 -6.21
CA VAL A 36 0.83 8.18 -6.01
C VAL A 36 2.02 9.13 -5.97
N ASP A 37 2.58 9.43 -7.14
CA ASP A 37 3.76 10.29 -7.28
C ASP A 37 3.35 11.76 -7.47
N VAL A 38 2.95 12.40 -6.37
CA VAL A 38 2.59 13.84 -6.30
C VAL A 38 3.44 14.54 -5.24
N THR A 39 3.66 15.86 -5.39
CA THR A 39 4.59 16.58 -4.51
C THR A 39 3.95 17.29 -3.32
N LYS A 40 2.61 17.26 -3.20
CA LYS A 40 1.87 17.92 -2.11
C LYS A 40 1.15 16.90 -1.21
N LYS A 41 1.29 17.07 0.11
CA LYS A 41 0.61 16.27 1.15
C LYS A 41 -0.90 16.17 0.91
N ALA A 42 -1.53 17.29 0.56
CA ALA A 42 -2.98 17.34 0.33
C ALA A 42 -3.43 16.46 -0.85
N ASP A 43 -2.68 16.45 -1.95
CA ASP A 43 -3.00 15.63 -3.12
C ASP A 43 -2.76 14.15 -2.86
N LEU A 44 -1.67 13.81 -2.16
CA LEU A 44 -1.37 12.44 -1.77
C LEU A 44 -2.52 11.86 -0.94
N LEU A 45 -2.94 12.58 0.11
CA LEU A 45 -4.03 12.13 0.99
C LEU A 45 -5.37 12.05 0.26
N ARG A 46 -5.68 13.02 -0.62
CA ARG A 46 -6.91 13.01 -1.43
C ARG A 46 -6.95 11.81 -2.38
N LEU A 47 -5.84 11.50 -3.05
CA LEU A 47 -5.76 10.34 -3.94
C LEU A 47 -5.81 9.03 -3.16
N ALA A 48 -5.09 8.94 -2.03
CA ALA A 48 -5.11 7.77 -1.16
C ALA A 48 -6.53 7.46 -0.62
N GLU A 49 -7.29 8.48 -0.22
CA GLU A 49 -8.70 8.33 0.17
C GLU A 49 -9.55 7.82 -0.99
N ALA A 50 -9.40 8.42 -2.18
CA ALA A 50 -10.22 8.08 -3.34
C ALA A 50 -9.95 6.66 -3.88
N VAL A 51 -8.69 6.23 -3.92
CA VAL A 51 -8.33 4.90 -4.43
C VAL A 51 -8.35 3.80 -3.37
N GLY A 52 -8.33 4.17 -2.08
CA GLY A 52 -8.21 3.25 -0.96
C GLY A 52 -9.10 2.01 -1.04
N PRO A 53 -10.42 2.13 -1.31
CA PRO A 53 -11.32 0.99 -1.41
C PRO A 53 -10.93 -0.05 -2.48
N GLU A 54 -10.25 0.37 -3.54
CA GLU A 54 -10.02 -0.43 -4.75
C GLU A 54 -8.61 -1.04 -4.85
N ILE A 55 -7.70 -0.69 -3.94
CA ILE A 55 -6.28 -1.10 -4.02
C ILE A 55 -5.87 -2.07 -2.91
N CYS A 56 -4.84 -2.89 -3.17
CA CYS A 56 -4.19 -3.67 -2.12
C CYS A 56 -2.92 -2.99 -1.56
N LEU A 57 -2.32 -2.10 -2.35
CA LEU A 57 -1.04 -1.49 -2.04
C LEU A 57 -1.02 -0.04 -2.56
N LEU A 58 -0.55 0.89 -1.72
CA LEU A 58 -0.25 2.26 -2.12
C LEU A 58 1.27 2.43 -2.08
N LYS A 59 1.87 2.66 -3.25
CA LYS A 59 3.30 2.93 -3.39
C LYS A 59 3.54 4.43 -3.30
N THR A 60 4.46 4.83 -2.44
CA THR A 60 4.86 6.23 -2.24
C THR A 60 6.29 6.49 -2.67
N HIS A 61 6.58 7.77 -2.87
CA HIS A 61 7.92 8.37 -2.80
C HIS A 61 7.76 9.57 -1.86
N ILE A 62 8.05 9.41 -0.58
CA ILE A 62 7.84 10.50 0.40
C ILE A 62 8.89 11.61 0.24
N ASP A 63 10.05 11.27 -0.32
CA ASP A 63 11.15 12.18 -0.60
C ASP A 63 10.84 13.24 -1.66
N ILE A 64 9.79 13.07 -2.48
CA ILE A 64 9.32 14.09 -3.43
C ILE A 64 8.20 14.99 -2.86
N VAL A 65 7.72 14.73 -1.64
CA VAL A 65 6.66 15.52 -1.01
C VAL A 65 7.27 16.75 -0.33
N GLU A 66 6.99 17.93 -0.85
CA GLU A 66 7.61 19.20 -0.45
C GLU A 66 7.22 19.65 0.97
N ASP A 67 6.01 19.32 1.41
CA ASP A 67 5.42 19.66 2.69
C ASP A 67 5.25 18.44 3.61
N PHE A 68 6.22 17.51 3.55
CA PHE A 68 6.27 16.33 4.40
C PHE A 68 6.37 16.68 5.89
N ASP A 69 5.52 16.06 6.71
CA ASP A 69 5.56 16.11 8.17
C ASP A 69 4.98 14.81 8.78
N GLN A 70 5.04 14.72 10.11
CA GLN A 70 4.49 13.56 10.83
C GLN A 70 2.95 13.44 10.67
N GLU A 71 2.25 14.56 10.48
CA GLU A 71 0.80 14.55 10.24
C GLU A 71 0.43 13.79 8.97
N LEU A 72 1.21 13.94 7.88
CA LEU A 72 1.06 13.14 6.67
C LEU A 72 1.14 11.64 6.97
N VAL A 73 2.15 11.21 7.73
CA VAL A 73 2.36 9.79 8.07
C VAL A 73 1.17 9.26 8.86
N ASP A 74 0.74 9.98 9.89
CA ASP A 74 -0.36 9.56 10.76
C ASP A 74 -1.68 9.45 9.98
N ARG A 75 -1.95 10.42 9.10
CA ARG A 75 -3.13 10.42 8.24
C ARG A 75 -3.09 9.30 7.20
N LEU A 76 -1.96 9.08 6.54
CA LEU A 76 -1.82 8.02 5.54
C LEU A 76 -1.97 6.63 6.17
N VAL A 77 -1.42 6.41 7.37
CA VAL A 77 -1.63 5.19 8.14
C VAL A 77 -3.10 5.03 8.56
N GLY A 78 -3.77 6.14 8.92
CA GLY A 78 -5.21 6.17 9.17
C GLY A 78 -6.00 5.67 7.96
N LEU A 79 -5.70 6.19 6.77
CA LEU A 79 -6.32 5.77 5.51
C LEU A 79 -6.06 4.30 5.18
N ALA A 80 -4.83 3.83 5.37
CA ALA A 80 -4.46 2.44 5.15
C ALA A 80 -5.24 1.47 6.04
N ARG A 81 -5.49 1.85 7.30
CA ARG A 81 -6.34 1.09 8.23
C ARG A 81 -7.82 1.16 7.86
N GLN A 82 -8.32 2.35 7.52
CA GLN A 82 -9.72 2.57 7.16
C GLN A 82 -10.12 1.79 5.90
N HIS A 83 -9.29 1.83 4.87
CA HIS A 83 -9.58 1.25 3.57
C HIS A 83 -8.91 -0.10 3.32
N ASP A 84 -8.17 -0.62 4.31
CA ASP A 84 -7.54 -1.94 4.27
C ASP A 84 -6.63 -2.09 3.04
N PHE A 85 -5.55 -1.29 2.99
CA PHE A 85 -4.44 -1.41 2.04
C PHE A 85 -3.09 -1.33 2.77
N MET A 86 -2.02 -1.82 2.14
CA MET A 86 -0.66 -1.69 2.67
C MET A 86 0.09 -0.51 2.04
N ILE A 87 1.07 0.06 2.73
CA ILE A 87 1.92 1.15 2.21
C ILE A 87 3.30 0.57 1.83
N PHE A 88 3.82 0.96 0.67
CA PHE A 88 5.15 0.60 0.20
C PHE A 88 5.93 1.85 -0.22
N GLU A 89 6.93 2.22 0.56
CA GLU A 89 7.85 3.30 0.19
C GLU A 89 8.89 2.80 -0.82
N ASP A 90 8.88 3.36 -2.03
CA ASP A 90 9.78 2.99 -3.12
C ASP A 90 11.12 3.73 -3.03
N ARG A 91 11.74 3.67 -1.85
CA ARG A 91 12.98 4.39 -1.53
C ARG A 91 14.18 3.89 -2.32
N LYS A 92 14.16 2.62 -2.75
CA LYS A 92 15.29 1.93 -3.41
C LYS A 92 16.59 2.07 -2.61
N PHE A 93 16.60 1.52 -1.39
CA PHE A 93 17.84 1.44 -0.59
C PHE A 93 18.98 0.83 -1.42
N ALA A 94 20.13 1.47 -1.40
CA ALA A 94 21.31 1.11 -2.18
C ALA A 94 22.61 1.38 -1.39
N ASP A 95 22.52 1.27 -0.07
CA ASP A 95 23.64 1.36 0.88
C ASP A 95 23.56 0.17 1.86
N ILE A 96 24.62 -0.11 2.63
CA ILE A 96 24.74 -1.28 3.55
C ILE A 96 24.62 -0.94 5.03
#